data_AF-A0A942UH69-F1
#
_entry.id   AF-A0A942UH69-F1
#
_cell.length_a   1.000
_cell.length_b   1.000
_cell.length_c   1.000
_cell.angle_alpha   90.00
_cell.angle_beta   90.00
_cell.angle_gamma   90.00
#
_symmetry.space_group_name_H-M   'P 1'
#
loop_
_entity.id
_entity.type
_entity.pdbx_description
1 polymer ?
#
loop_
_entity_poly.entity_id
_entity_poly.type
_entity_poly.pdbx_seq_one_letter_code
_entity_poly.pdbx_strand_id
1 'polypeptide(L)'
;MAKPTVGNMEFESLIKHVNADDPLQIVIRCHLIVESKLIKLIELSLENKNELDVEKLNFPTKVNLAFALGCIEEKYLKPVLLNINSLRNKFAHNIKYELSENDVMKLYNKNPSLELVLEKGFKERSLLDRLRAAIAMTFIELDVTEKAIEEIST
;
A
#
# COMPACT_ATOMS: atom_id res chain seq x y z
N MET A 1 -22.22 21.72 -4.90
CA MET A 1 -21.42 20.49 -4.91
C MET A 1 -20.27 20.68 -3.94
N ALA A 2 -20.19 19.90 -2.85
CA ALA A 2 -19.03 19.90 -1.98
C ALA A 2 -17.81 19.37 -2.77
N LYS A 3 -16.65 20.01 -2.64
CA LYS A 3 -15.40 19.48 -3.21
C LYS A 3 -15.09 18.14 -2.54
N PRO A 4 -14.67 17.11 -3.29
CA PRO A 4 -14.23 15.86 -2.67
C PRO A 4 -13.05 16.12 -1.73
N THR A 5 -13.05 15.49 -0.57
CA THR A 5 -11.92 15.50 0.36
C THR A 5 -10.72 14.78 -0.27
N VAL A 6 -9.50 15.08 0.20
CA VAL A 6 -8.26 14.48 -0.34
C VAL A 6 -8.30 12.94 -0.27
N GLY A 7 -8.79 12.37 0.83
CA GLY A 7 -8.96 10.92 0.98
C GLY A 7 -9.93 10.30 -0.05
N ASN A 8 -11.02 10.99 -0.40
CA ASN A 8 -11.92 10.53 -1.47
C ASN A 8 -11.23 10.53 -2.84
N MET A 9 -10.35 11.49 -3.12
CA MET A 9 -9.61 11.52 -4.41
C MET A 9 -8.59 10.38 -4.52
N GLU A 10 -7.89 10.05 -3.43
CA GLU A 10 -6.93 8.93 -3.41
C GLU A 10 -7.64 7.58 -3.60
N PHE A 11 -8.79 7.38 -2.96
CA PHE A 11 -9.59 6.17 -3.12
C PHE A 11 -10.11 5.99 -4.55
N GLU A 12 -10.68 7.03 -5.16
CA GLU A 12 -11.13 6.99 -6.56
C GLU A 12 -9.97 6.71 -7.52
N SER A 13 -8.81 7.31 -7.28
CA SER A 13 -7.58 7.05 -8.04
C SER A 13 -7.13 5.60 -7.90
N LEU A 14 -7.19 5.03 -6.69
CA LEU A 14 -6.86 3.64 -6.44
C LEU A 14 -7.78 2.71 -7.22
N ILE A 15 -9.11 2.89 -7.12
CA ILE A 15 -10.09 2.07 -7.83
C ILE A 15 -9.87 2.13 -9.34
N LYS A 16 -9.57 3.31 -9.89
CA LYS A 16 -9.24 3.45 -11.30
C LYS A 16 -7.99 2.64 -11.69
N HIS A 17 -6.93 2.73 -10.90
CA HIS A 17 -5.63 2.16 -11.27
C HIS A 17 -5.49 0.67 -10.96
N VAL A 18 -6.17 0.18 -9.92
CA VAL A 18 -6.17 -1.24 -9.57
C VAL A 18 -6.94 -2.07 -10.61
N ASN A 19 -7.92 -1.47 -11.29
CA ASN A 19 -8.69 -2.12 -12.36
C ASN A 19 -8.01 -2.10 -13.73
N ALA A 20 -6.77 -1.64 -13.84
CA ALA A 20 -6.00 -1.76 -15.08
C ALA A 20 -5.73 -3.24 -15.43
N ASP A 21 -5.54 -3.52 -16.72
CA ASP A 21 -5.25 -4.87 -17.21
C ASP A 21 -3.75 -5.21 -17.23
N ASP A 22 -2.91 -4.18 -17.15
CA ASP A 22 -1.45 -4.34 -17.14
C ASP A 22 -0.90 -4.36 -15.70
N PRO A 23 -0.25 -5.46 -15.26
CA PRO A 23 0.39 -5.55 -13.95
C PRO A 23 1.41 -4.43 -13.68
N LEU A 24 2.16 -4.00 -14.71
CA LEU A 24 3.13 -2.91 -14.58
C LEU A 24 2.41 -1.61 -14.22
N GLN A 25 1.34 -1.29 -14.96
CA GLN A 25 0.52 -0.11 -14.68
C GLN A 25 -0.07 -0.14 -13.27
N ILE A 26 -0.63 -1.29 -12.84
CA ILE A 26 -1.18 -1.45 -11.48
C ILE A 26 -0.10 -1.19 -10.44
N VAL A 27 1.03 -1.89 -10.52
CA VAL A 27 2.09 -1.80 -9.50
C VAL A 27 2.66 -0.39 -9.41
N ILE A 28 2.97 0.25 -10.54
CA ILE A 28 3.58 1.59 -10.54
C ILE A 28 2.59 2.63 -10.01
N ARG A 29 1.35 2.65 -10.51
CA ARG A 29 0.37 3.67 -10.13
C ARG A 29 -0.12 3.49 -8.70
N CYS A 30 -0.43 2.27 -8.31
CA CYS A 30 -0.89 2.01 -6.96
C CYS A 30 0.23 2.15 -5.92
N HIS A 31 1.50 1.85 -6.24
CA HIS A 31 2.61 2.14 -5.33
C HIS A 31 2.68 3.64 -5.01
N LEU A 32 2.50 4.53 -6.00
CA LEU A 32 2.52 5.98 -5.75
C LEU A 32 1.38 6.41 -4.80
N ILE A 33 0.20 5.81 -4.95
CA ILE A 33 -0.95 6.09 -4.07
C ILE A 33 -0.68 5.58 -2.65
N VAL A 34 -0.17 4.36 -2.52
CA VAL A 34 0.22 3.78 -1.22
C VAL A 34 1.33 4.59 -0.56
N GLU A 35 2.31 5.08 -1.33
CA GLU A 35 3.39 5.94 -0.82
C GLU A 35 2.87 7.29 -0.34
N SER A 36 1.98 7.95 -1.10
CA SER A 36 1.29 9.19 -0.68
C SER A 36 0.60 9.01 0.67
N LYS A 37 -0.16 7.91 0.80
CA LYS A 37 -0.87 7.57 2.02
C LYS A 37 0.09 7.32 3.20
N LEU A 38 1.18 6.59 2.96
CA LEU A 38 2.21 6.32 3.97
C LEU A 38 2.91 7.61 4.44
N ILE A 39 3.20 8.53 3.53
CA ILE A 39 3.79 9.83 3.85
C ILE A 39 2.84 10.62 4.77
N LYS A 40 1.56 10.74 4.39
CA LYS A 40 0.57 11.44 5.20
C LYS A 40 0.45 10.84 6.60
N LEU A 41 0.44 9.52 6.70
CA LEU A 41 0.36 8.81 7.98
C LEU A 41 1.56 9.13 8.89
N ILE A 42 2.78 9.15 8.33
CA ILE A 42 3.99 9.53 9.07
C ILE A 42 3.90 10.98 9.52
N GLU A 43 3.52 11.90 8.63
CA GLU A 43 3.44 13.33 8.93
C GLU A 43 2.41 13.65 10.02
N LEU A 44 1.28 12.95 10.04
CA LEU A 44 0.27 13.06 11.10
C LEU A 44 0.79 12.58 12.46
N SER A 45 1.77 11.69 12.46
CA SER A 45 2.33 11.07 13.67
C SER A 45 3.57 11.78 14.20
N LEU A 46 4.04 12.84 13.52
CA LEU A 46 5.19 13.64 13.94
C LEU A 46 4.71 14.92 14.64
N GLU A 47 5.20 15.15 15.87
CA GLU A 47 4.94 16.40 16.60
C GLU A 47 5.45 17.64 15.84
N ASN A 48 6.64 17.54 15.23
CA ASN A 48 7.28 18.62 14.49
C ASN A 48 7.53 18.21 13.03
N LYS A 49 6.45 17.94 12.28
CA LYS A 49 6.53 17.43 10.90
C LYS A 49 7.37 18.26 9.92
N ASN A 50 7.59 19.55 10.20
CA ASN A 50 8.41 20.42 9.35
C ASN A 50 9.92 20.16 9.47
N GLU A 51 10.37 19.46 10.52
CA GLU A 51 11.80 19.15 10.75
C GLU A 51 12.28 17.94 9.94
N LEU A 52 11.35 17.17 9.35
CA LEU A 52 11.67 16.00 8.56
C LEU A 52 10.87 16.02 7.26
N ASP A 53 11.59 16.19 6.15
CA ASP A 53 11.04 16.04 4.81
C ASP A 53 10.87 14.54 4.51
N VAL A 54 9.68 14.01 4.84
CA VAL A 54 9.35 12.59 4.68
C VAL A 54 9.38 12.19 3.20
N GLU A 55 9.00 13.08 2.28
CA GLU A 55 8.96 12.79 0.84
C GLU A 55 10.34 12.37 0.31
N LYS A 56 11.42 13.01 0.79
CA LYS A 56 12.81 12.73 0.39
C LYS A 56 13.35 11.38 0.87
N LEU A 57 12.71 10.75 1.85
CA LEU A 57 13.15 9.44 2.34
C LEU A 57 12.92 8.37 1.27
N ASN A 58 13.81 7.38 1.17
CA ASN A 58 13.51 6.22 0.33
C ASN A 58 12.34 5.41 0.93
N PHE A 59 11.62 4.67 0.09
CA PHE A 59 10.42 3.94 0.52
C PHE A 59 10.68 2.97 1.70
N PRO A 60 11.73 2.13 1.70
CA PRO A 60 12.04 1.31 2.89
C PRO A 60 12.24 2.11 4.18
N THR A 61 12.90 3.27 4.11
CA THR A 61 13.07 4.16 5.27
C THR A 61 11.72 4.71 5.74
N LYS A 62 10.82 5.10 4.82
CA LYS A 62 9.45 5.52 5.17
C LYS A 62 8.71 4.40 5.92
N VAL A 63 8.75 3.17 5.42
CA VAL A 63 8.10 2.02 6.07
C VAL A 63 8.67 1.78 7.47
N ASN A 64 9.99 1.82 7.63
CA ASN A 64 10.62 1.65 8.94
C ASN A 64 10.25 2.77 9.91
N LEU A 65 10.15 4.01 9.44
CA LEU A 65 9.73 5.15 10.25
C LEU A 65 8.26 5.02 10.68
N ALA A 66 7.35 4.69 9.77
CA ALA A 66 5.95 4.45 10.10
C ALA A 66 5.79 3.34 11.16
N PHE A 67 6.60 2.28 11.06
CA PHE A 67 6.63 1.23 12.08
C PHE A 67 7.16 1.75 13.42
N ALA A 68 8.26 2.51 13.41
CA ALA A 68 8.85 3.08 14.62
C ALA A 68 7.91 4.06 15.36
N LEU A 69 7.06 4.77 14.60
CA LEU A 69 6.02 5.66 15.11
C LEU A 69 4.77 4.89 15.60
N GLY A 70 4.71 3.57 15.41
CA GLY A 70 3.55 2.75 15.81
C GLY A 70 2.34 2.86 14.88
N CYS A 71 2.49 3.47 13.70
CA CYS A 71 1.39 3.68 12.75
C CYS A 71 1.04 2.41 11.96
N ILE A 72 1.99 1.48 11.83
CA ILE A 72 1.79 0.22 11.11
C ILE A 72 2.33 -0.94 11.94
N GLU A 73 1.71 -2.10 11.82
CA GLU A 73 2.11 -3.28 12.56
C GLU A 73 3.22 -4.07 11.85
N GLU A 74 4.10 -4.68 12.67
CA GLU A 74 5.30 -5.37 12.16
C GLU A 74 4.98 -6.65 11.40
N LYS A 75 3.95 -7.38 11.86
CA LYS A 75 3.70 -8.75 11.43
C LYS A 75 3.19 -8.82 10.00
N TYR A 76 2.46 -7.80 9.56
CA TYR A 76 1.76 -7.83 8.30
C TYR A 76 2.06 -6.62 7.40
N LEU A 77 1.58 -5.43 7.74
CA LEU A 77 1.59 -4.27 6.84
C LEU A 77 3.02 -3.85 6.45
N LYS A 78 3.96 -3.88 7.40
CA LYS A 78 5.39 -3.63 7.11
C LYS A 78 5.97 -4.57 6.04
N PRO A 79 5.91 -5.92 6.18
CA PRO A 79 6.32 -6.85 5.13
C PRO A 79 5.66 -6.61 3.77
N VAL A 80 4.35 -6.34 3.74
CA VAL A 80 3.63 -6.14 2.47
C VAL A 80 4.08 -4.88 1.76
N LEU A 81 4.23 -3.76 2.47
CA LEU A 81 4.75 -2.52 1.89
C LEU A 81 6.14 -2.74 1.26
N LEU A 82 7.03 -3.45 1.97
CA LEU A 82 8.36 -3.78 1.44
C LEU A 82 8.29 -4.69 0.20
N ASN A 83 7.35 -5.64 0.17
CA ASN A 83 7.14 -6.51 -0.98
C ASN A 83 6.53 -5.76 -2.18
N ILE A 84 5.62 -4.80 -1.97
CA ILE A 84 5.12 -3.89 -3.02
C ILE A 84 6.27 -3.08 -3.62
N ASN A 85 7.15 -2.52 -2.79
CA ASN A 85 8.33 -1.80 -3.27
C ASN A 85 9.31 -2.72 -4.01
N SER A 86 9.51 -3.94 -3.55
CA SER A 86 10.32 -4.94 -4.28
C SER A 86 9.73 -5.24 -5.65
N LEU A 87 8.42 -5.47 -5.74
CA LEU A 87 7.72 -5.72 -6.99
C LEU A 87 7.82 -4.53 -7.95
N ARG A 88 7.63 -3.30 -7.43
CA ARG A 88 7.83 -2.06 -8.18
C ARG A 88 9.24 -1.97 -8.75
N ASN A 89 10.26 -2.27 -7.96
CA ASN A 89 11.65 -2.22 -8.41
C ASN A 89 11.93 -3.24 -9.52
N LYS A 90 11.36 -4.45 -9.44
CA LYS A 90 11.50 -5.45 -10.52
C LYS A 90 10.93 -4.95 -11.84
N PHE A 91 9.72 -4.38 -11.81
CA PHE A 91 9.09 -3.77 -12.97
C PHE A 91 9.88 -2.57 -13.51
N ALA A 92 10.44 -1.72 -12.64
CA ALA A 92 11.18 -0.53 -13.03
C ALA A 92 12.57 -0.85 -13.65
N HIS A 93 13.22 -1.92 -13.21
CA HIS A 93 14.58 -2.28 -13.65
C HIS A 93 14.61 -3.33 -14.76
N ASN A 94 13.52 -4.05 -15.01
CA ASN A 94 13.46 -5.07 -16.04
C ASN A 94 12.20 -4.89 -16.91
N ILE A 95 12.41 -4.39 -18.13
CA ILE A 95 11.36 -4.13 -19.12
C ILE A 95 10.62 -5.42 -19.52
N LYS A 96 11.26 -6.59 -19.40
CA LYS A 96 10.67 -7.90 -19.72
C LYS A 96 10.16 -8.63 -18.47
N TYR A 97 10.03 -7.94 -17.35
CA TYR A 97 9.54 -8.56 -16.13
C TYR A 97 8.08 -8.97 -16.27
N GLU A 98 7.77 -10.19 -15.87
CA GLU A 98 6.42 -10.72 -15.80
C GLU A 98 6.05 -11.02 -14.36
N LEU A 99 4.81 -10.70 -13.99
CA LEU A 99 4.27 -11.00 -12.66
C LEU A 99 4.24 -12.52 -12.45
N SER A 100 4.81 -12.99 -11.34
CA SER A 100 4.84 -14.41 -10.99
C SER A 100 3.96 -14.74 -9.79
N GLU A 101 3.61 -16.02 -9.66
CA GLU A 101 2.93 -16.59 -8.48
C GLU A 101 3.66 -16.24 -7.18
N ASN A 102 4.98 -16.33 -7.18
CA ASN A 102 5.81 -16.04 -6.00
C ASN A 102 5.74 -14.56 -5.60
N ASP A 103 5.56 -13.64 -6.55
CA ASP A 103 5.40 -12.22 -6.22
C ASP A 103 4.11 -11.97 -5.50
N VAL A 104 3.02 -12.51 -6.06
CA VAL A 104 1.69 -12.41 -5.48
C VAL A 104 1.72 -13.02 -4.08
N MET A 105 2.20 -14.26 -3.93
CA MET A 105 2.26 -14.96 -2.64
C MET A 105 3.02 -14.18 -1.56
N LYS A 106 4.07 -13.42 -1.91
CA LYS A 106 4.78 -12.56 -0.95
C LYS A 106 3.92 -11.40 -0.41
N LEU A 107 2.94 -10.93 -1.17
CA LEU A 107 2.00 -9.89 -0.72
C LEU A 107 0.93 -10.44 0.25
N TYR A 108 0.79 -11.76 0.33
CA TYR A 108 -0.21 -12.44 1.16
C TYR A 108 0.39 -13.12 2.38
N ASN A 109 1.60 -13.64 2.24
CA ASN A 109 2.28 -14.32 3.32
C ASN A 109 2.35 -13.41 4.55
N LYS A 110 1.79 -13.91 5.66
CA LYS A 110 1.69 -13.26 6.98
C LYS A 110 0.48 -12.34 7.22
N ASN A 111 -0.53 -12.27 6.33
CA ASN A 111 -1.82 -11.67 6.68
C ASN A 111 -2.87 -12.73 7.04
N PRO A 112 -3.24 -12.89 8.32
CA PRO A 112 -4.33 -13.78 8.70
C PRO A 112 -5.67 -13.36 8.08
N SER A 113 -5.91 -12.05 7.93
CA SER A 113 -7.17 -11.50 7.40
C SER A 113 -7.32 -11.75 5.90
N LEU A 114 -6.25 -11.62 5.11
CA LEU A 114 -6.31 -11.98 3.68
C LEU A 114 -6.35 -13.49 3.47
N GLU A 115 -5.67 -14.27 4.30
CA GLU A 115 -5.77 -15.74 4.26
C GLU A 115 -7.23 -16.16 4.48
N LEU A 116 -7.89 -15.63 5.51
CA LEU A 116 -9.30 -15.91 5.81
C LEU A 116 -10.28 -15.40 4.74
N VAL A 117 -10.10 -14.17 4.24
CA VAL A 117 -10.98 -13.56 3.21
C VAL A 117 -10.90 -14.30 1.88
N LEU A 118 -9.78 -14.97 1.61
CA LEU A 118 -9.52 -15.57 0.31
C LEU A 118 -9.55 -17.11 0.31
N GLU A 119 -9.59 -17.76 1.48
CA GLU A 119 -9.56 -19.21 1.66
C GLU A 119 -10.54 -20.01 0.77
N LYS A 120 -11.63 -19.40 0.29
CA LYS A 120 -12.45 -19.96 -0.79
C LYS A 120 -12.09 -19.36 -2.15
N GLY A 121 -11.31 -20.09 -2.92
CA GLY A 121 -11.03 -19.78 -4.32
C GLY A 121 -9.87 -18.81 -4.56
N PHE A 122 -9.09 -18.42 -3.54
CA PHE A 122 -7.91 -17.54 -3.73
C PHE A 122 -6.97 -18.04 -4.83
N LYS A 123 -6.56 -19.30 -4.72
CA LYS A 123 -5.63 -19.93 -5.67
C LYS A 123 -6.24 -20.11 -7.05
N GLU A 124 -7.57 -20.09 -7.14
CA GLU A 124 -8.32 -20.20 -8.40
C GLU A 124 -8.43 -18.83 -9.09
N ARG A 125 -8.17 -17.72 -8.38
CA ARG A 125 -8.12 -16.38 -8.97
C ARG A 125 -6.85 -16.15 -9.77
N SER A 126 -6.97 -15.32 -10.80
CA SER A 126 -5.82 -14.89 -11.60
C SER A 126 -4.77 -14.19 -10.72
N LEU A 127 -3.51 -14.20 -11.16
CA LEU A 127 -2.43 -13.45 -10.50
C LEU A 127 -2.79 -11.97 -10.36
N LEU A 128 -3.47 -11.43 -11.36
CA LEU A 128 -3.87 -10.04 -11.41
C LEU A 128 -4.91 -9.71 -10.34
N ASP A 129 -5.96 -10.51 -10.21
CA ASP A 129 -7.00 -10.29 -9.19
C ASP A 129 -6.46 -10.37 -7.77
N ARG A 130 -5.46 -11.21 -7.56
CA ARG A 130 -4.75 -11.30 -6.30
C ARG A 130 -3.87 -10.07 -6.08
N LEU A 131 -3.06 -9.67 -7.06
CA LEU A 131 -2.31 -8.41 -6.97
C LEU A 131 -3.22 -7.22 -6.62
N ARG A 132 -4.37 -7.13 -7.28
CA ARG A 132 -5.41 -6.11 -7.04
C ARG A 132 -5.90 -6.11 -5.60
N ALA A 133 -6.29 -7.28 -5.10
CA ALA A 133 -6.81 -7.42 -3.74
C ALA A 133 -5.74 -7.07 -2.68
N ALA A 134 -4.49 -7.50 -2.86
CA ALA A 134 -3.41 -7.17 -1.92
C ALA A 134 -3.17 -5.65 -1.84
N ILE A 135 -3.10 -4.98 -2.99
CA ILE A 135 -2.91 -3.52 -3.06
C ILE A 135 -4.10 -2.79 -2.44
N ALA A 136 -5.33 -3.18 -2.78
CA ALA A 136 -6.53 -2.55 -2.25
C ALA A 136 -6.62 -2.68 -0.73
N MET A 137 -6.32 -3.86 -0.19
CA MET A 137 -6.34 -4.09 1.25
C MET A 137 -5.24 -3.31 1.97
N THR A 138 -4.04 -3.23 1.39
CA THR A 138 -2.96 -2.38 1.94
C THR A 138 -3.38 -0.92 2.03
N PHE A 139 -4.05 -0.39 0.99
CA PHE A 139 -4.56 0.97 1.03
C PHE A 139 -5.64 1.17 2.09
N ILE A 140 -6.61 0.25 2.17
CA ILE A 140 -7.71 0.32 3.14
C ILE A 140 -7.17 0.34 4.56
N GLU A 141 -6.20 -0.51 4.87
CA GLU A 141 -5.60 -0.54 6.22
C GLU A 141 -4.90 0.77 6.56
N LEU A 142 -4.11 1.33 5.63
CA LEU A 142 -3.49 2.64 5.85
C LEU A 142 -4.53 3.76 6.01
N ASP A 143 -5.61 3.74 5.24
CA ASP A 143 -6.69 4.74 5.30
C ASP A 143 -7.49 4.65 6.60
N VAL A 144 -7.73 3.44 7.11
CA VAL A 144 -8.35 3.22 8.42
C VAL A 144 -7.45 3.75 9.54
N THR A 145 -6.15 3.44 9.50
CA THR A 145 -5.20 3.95 10.49
C THR A 145 -5.11 5.48 10.45
N GLU A 146 -5.05 6.09 9.26
CA GLU A 146 -5.05 7.54 9.10
C GLU A 146 -6.27 8.17 9.79
N LYS A 147 -7.47 7.67 9.51
CA LYS A 147 -8.71 8.17 10.13
C LYS A 147 -8.70 8.03 11.64
N ALA A 148 -8.22 6.90 12.16
CA ALA A 148 -8.11 6.68 13.61
C ALA A 148 -7.15 7.69 14.27
N ILE A 149 -6.03 8.04 13.62
CA ILE A 149 -5.10 9.04 14.14
C ILE A 149 -5.68 10.46 14.07
N GLU A 150 -6.39 10.80 12.99
CA GLU A 150 -7.08 12.10 12.85
C GLU A 150 -8.15 12.29 13.95
N GLU A 151 -8.90 11.23 14.28
CA GLU A 151 -9.91 11.25 15.36
C GLU A 151 -9.30 11.45 16.75
N ILE A 152 -8.13 10.86 17.04
CA ILE A 152 -7.44 11.03 18.33
C ILE A 152 -6.81 12.42 18.47
N SER A 153 -6.45 13.04 17.35
CA SER A 153 -5.77 14.33 17.29
C SER A 153 -6.72 15.54 17.36
N THR A 154 -8.03 15.31 17.36
CA THR A 154 -9.10 16.34 17.38
C THR A 154 -9.73 16.46 18.76
#